data_AF-A0A454D2B8-F1
#
_entry.id   AF-A0A454D2B8-F1
#
_cell.length_a   1.000
_cell.length_b   1.000
_cell.length_c   1.000
_cell.angle_alpha   90.00
_cell.angle_beta   90.00
_cell.angle_gamma   90.00
#
_symmetry.space_group_name_H-M   'P 1'
#
loop_
_entity.id
_entity.type
_entity.pdbx_description
1 polymer ?
#
loop_
_entity_poly.entity_id
_entity_poly.type
_entity_poly.pdbx_seq_one_letter_code
_entity_poly.pdbx_strand_id
1 'polypeptide(L)' 'MIVCGYLNLSFWILVPASIVAAFIGLHFPSGKAEMIKARGMYWSTFFGSIPLQAILLSILFGAGWGLNALIN' A
#
# COMPACT_ATOMS: atom_id res chain seq x y z
N MET A 1 -7.75 -3.39 -0.19
CA MET A 1 -7.06 -4.64 0.22
C MET A 1 -7.89 -5.54 1.10
N ILE A 2 -8.66 -5.03 2.07
CA ILE A 2 -9.60 -5.87 2.86
C ILE A 2 -10.52 -6.70 1.95
N VAL A 3 -11.17 -6.06 0.97
CA VAL A 3 -12.03 -6.78 0.00
C VAL A 3 -11.28 -7.87 -0.76
N CYS A 4 -10.05 -7.60 -1.20
CA CYS A 4 -9.22 -8.60 -1.89
C CYS A 4 -8.89 -9.80 -1.01
N GLY A 5 -8.61 -9.57 0.28
CA GLY A 5 -8.39 -10.64 1.26
C GLY A 5 -9.67 -11.43 1.53
N TYR A 6 -10.81 -10.74 1.68
CA TYR A 6 -12.11 -11.37 1.87
C TYR A 6 -12.53 -12.27 0.68
N LEU A 7 -12.18 -11.85 -0.54
CA LEU A 7 -12.42 -12.63 -1.75
C LEU A 7 -11.36 -13.71 -2.03
N ASN A 8 -10.41 -13.93 -1.10
CA ASN A 8 -9.32 -14.91 -1.25
C ASN A 8 -8.50 -14.74 -2.54
N LEU A 9 -8.31 -13.50 -3.01
CA LEU A 9 -7.46 -13.24 -4.17
C LEU A 9 -6.00 -13.61 -3.88
N SER A 10 -5.21 -13.81 -4.93
CA SER A 10 -3.79 -14.15 -4.77
C SER A 10 -3.04 -13.12 -3.94
N PHE A 11 -2.29 -13.58 -2.93
CA PHE A 11 -1.46 -12.74 -2.04
C PHE A 11 -0.47 -11.86 -2.83
N TRP A 12 -0.04 -12.32 -4.02
CA TRP A 12 0.84 -11.57 -4.91
C TRP A 12 0.31 -10.19 -5.32
N ILE A 13 -0.99 -9.94 -5.20
CA ILE A 13 -1.60 -8.62 -5.46
C ILE A 13 -1.03 -7.52 -4.54
N LEU A 14 -0.48 -7.88 -3.37
CA LEU A 14 0.12 -6.93 -2.44
C LEU A 14 1.34 -6.21 -3.01
N VAL A 15 2.09 -6.86 -3.90
CA VAL A 15 3.27 -6.26 -4.53
C VAL A 15 2.89 -5.04 -5.36
N PRO A 16 2.08 -5.14 -6.44
CA PRO A 16 1.67 -3.96 -7.20
C PRO A 16 0.83 -2.99 -6.37
N ALA A 17 0.00 -3.48 -5.44
CA ALA A 17 -0.81 -2.60 -4.57
C ALA A 17 0.06 -1.73 -3.66
N SER A 18 1.16 -2.24 -3.12
CA SER A 18 2.07 -1.47 -2.26
C SER A 18 2.79 -0.36 -3.04
N ILE A 19 3.17 -0.60 -4.28
CA ILE A 19 3.77 0.39 -5.18
C ILE A 19 2.75 1.51 -5.47
N VAL A 20 1.51 1.14 -5.80
CA VAL A 20 0.43 2.10 -6.05
C VAL A 20 0.10 2.90 -4.78
N ALA A 21 0.00 2.26 -3.62
CA ALA A 21 -0.24 2.94 -2.35
C ALA A 21 0.89 3.91 -1.98
N ALA A 22 2.15 3.52 -2.21
CA ALA A 22 3.32 4.38 -2.01
C ALA A 22 3.28 5.59 -2.95
N PHE A 23 2.91 5.37 -4.21
CA PHE A 23 2.75 6.44 -5.19
C PHE A 23 1.66 7.42 -4.75
N ILE A 24 0.46 6.94 -4.43
CA ILE A 24 -0.65 7.78 -3.96
C ILE A 24 -0.25 8.53 -2.69
N GLY A 25 0.34 7.85 -1.71
CA GLY A 25 0.77 8.46 -0.45
C GLY A 25 1.82 9.56 -0.62
N LEU A 26 2.62 9.52 -1.68
CA LEU A 26 3.61 10.56 -2.00
C LEU A 26 2.98 11.77 -2.71
N HIS A 27 1.97 11.54 -3.55
CA HIS A 27 1.34 12.57 -4.39
C HIS A 27 0.11 13.23 -3.76
N PHE A 28 -0.40 12.68 -2.64
CA PHE A 28 -1.49 13.28 -1.87
C PHE A 28 -1.03 13.75 -0.48
N PRO A 29 -1.45 14.96 -0.05
CA PRO A 29 -2.16 15.99 -0.82
C PRO A 29 -1.28 16.60 -1.92
N SER A 30 -1.90 17.33 -2.86
CA SER A 30 -1.20 18.00 -3.97
C SER A 30 -0.05 18.89 -3.47
N GLY A 31 1.06 18.94 -4.21
CA GLY A 31 2.26 19.71 -3.83
C GLY A 31 3.24 18.99 -2.90
N LYS A 32 2.83 17.91 -2.23
CA LYS A 32 3.74 17.11 -1.38
C LYS A 32 4.90 16.52 -2.18
N ALA A 33 4.60 15.89 -3.30
CA ALA A 33 5.60 15.27 -4.17
C ALA A 33 6.60 16.31 -4.73
N GLU A 34 6.11 17.48 -5.13
CA GLU A 34 6.93 18.59 -5.65
C GLU A 34 7.86 19.14 -4.59
N MET A 35 7.36 19.35 -3.37
CA MET A 35 8.17 19.77 -2.23
C MET A 35 9.29 18.76 -1.90
N ILE A 36 8.98 17.46 -1.90
CA ILE A 36 9.97 16.41 -1.61
C ILE A 36 10.99 16.32 -2.76
N LYS A 37 10.56 16.48 -4.01
CA LYS A 37 11.43 16.53 -5.18
C LYS A 37 12.37 17.74 -5.13
N ALA A 38 11.88 18.92 -4.73
CA ALA A 38 12.71 20.12 -4.57
C ALA A 38 13.81 19.94 -3.50
N ARG A 39 13.59 19.04 -2.53
CA ARG A 39 14.58 18.65 -1.51
C ARG A 39 15.51 17.50 -1.95
N GLY A 40 15.39 17.02 -3.19
CA GLY A 40 16.19 15.89 -3.70
C GLY A 40 15.86 14.53 -3.07
N MET A 41 14.75 14.42 -2.33
CA MET A 41 14.41 13.22 -1.53
C MET A 41 13.33 12.33 -2.18
N TYR A 42 12.94 12.61 -3.42
CA TYR A 42 11.78 11.94 -4.05
C TYR A 42 11.92 10.42 -4.06
N TRP A 43 13.01 9.92 -4.66
CA TRP A 43 13.19 8.48 -4.83
C TRP A 43 13.50 7.76 -3.52
N SER A 44 14.30 8.36 -2.64
CA SER A 44 14.58 7.78 -1.32
C SER A 44 13.30 7.66 -0.47
N THR A 45 12.44 8.68 -0.50
CA THR A 45 11.15 8.65 0.19
C THR A 45 10.20 7.65 -0.44
N PHE A 46 10.12 7.60 -1.77
CA PHE A 46 9.27 6.65 -2.49
C PHE A 46 9.66 5.20 -2.17
N PHE A 47 10.91 4.81 -2.42
CA PHE A 47 11.37 3.45 -2.16
C PHE A 47 11.36 3.10 -0.67
N GLY A 48 11.69 4.05 0.21
CA GLY A 48 11.60 3.86 1.65
C GLY A 48 10.16 3.66 2.15
N SER A 49 9.17 4.21 1.45
CA SER A 49 7.76 4.05 1.82
C SER A 49 7.14 2.71 1.35
N ILE A 50 7.67 2.08 0.30
CA ILE A 50 7.11 0.83 -0.25
C ILE A 50 7.03 -0.29 0.81
N PRO A 51 8.09 -0.61 1.58
CA PRO A 51 8.01 -1.63 2.62
C PRO A 51 6.93 -1.32 3.66
N LEU A 52 6.79 -0.05 4.06
CA LEU A 52 5.77 0.36 5.03
C LEU A 52 4.36 0.16 4.46
N GLN A 53 4.15 0.49 3.18
CA GLN A 53 2.87 0.23 2.51
C GLN A 53 2.60 -1.28 2.39
N ALA A 54 3.61 -2.08 2.06
CA ALA A 54 3.46 -3.53 1.98
C ALA A 54 3.01 -4.14 3.32
N ILE A 55 3.61 -3.72 4.44
CA ILE A 55 3.19 -4.16 5.78
C ILE A 55 1.73 -3.78 6.06
N LEU A 56 1.40 -2.49 5.86
CA LEU A 56 0.03 -2.00 6.09
C LEU A 56 -0.99 -2.78 5.24
N LEU A 57 -0.72 -2.95 3.96
CA LEU A 57 -1.61 -3.64 3.04
C LEU A 57 -1.73 -5.14 3.37
N SER A 58 -0.68 -5.77 3.88
CA SER A 58 -0.69 -7.17 4.34
C SER A 58 -1.61 -7.35 5.54
N ILE A 59 -1.57 -6.43 6.51
CA ILE A 59 -2.48 -6.43 7.67
C ILE A 59 -3.93 -6.29 7.18
N LEU A 60 -4.19 -5.35 6.28
CA LEU A 60 -5.54 -5.15 5.72
C LEU A 60 -6.03 -6.36 4.93
N PHE A 61 -5.16 -7.00 4.15
CA PHE A 61 -5.48 -8.23 3.44
C PHE A 61 -5.80 -9.37 4.41
N GLY A 62 -4.94 -9.59 5.42
CA GLY A 62 -5.14 -10.60 6.45
C GLY A 62 -6.43 -10.41 7.24
N ALA A 63 -6.79 -9.16 7.55
CA ALA A 63 -8.08 -8.85 8.18
C ALA A 63 -9.27 -9.27 7.32
N GLY A 64 -9.23 -9.00 6.02
CA GLY A 64 -10.27 -9.44 5.08
C GLY A 64 -10.36 -10.96 4.97
N TRP A 65 -9.21 -11.63 4.86
CA TRP A 65 -9.13 -13.09 4.81
C TRP A 65 -9.70 -13.75 6.08
N GLY A 66 -9.32 -13.23 7.25
CA GLY A 66 -9.84 -13.70 8.54
C GLY A 66 -11.35 -13.51 8.68
N LEU A 67 -11.89 -12.38 8.19
CA LEU A 67 -13.34 -12.18 8.14
C LEU A 67 -14.04 -13.22 7.27
N ASN A 68 -13.47 -13.57 6.11
CA ASN A 68 -14.04 -14.59 5.24
C ASN A 68 -14.08 -15.97 5.93
N ALA A 69 -12.98 -16.36 6.59
CA ALA A 69 -12.83 -17.64 7.28
C ALA A 69 -13.71 -17.79 8.53
N LEU A 70 -14.20 -16.68 9.11
CA LEU A 70 -15.10 -16.70 10.27
C LEU A 70 -16.59 -16.71 9.88
N ILE A 71 -16.92 -16.15 8.72
CA ILE A 71 -18.30 -15.97 8.28
C ILE A 71 -18.77 -17.11 7.38
N ASN A 72 -17.88 -17.69 6.58
CA ASN A 72 -18.17 -18.77 5.63
C ASN A 72 -17.35 -20.01 5.96
#